data_AF-A0A1B6FTA2-F1
#
_entry.id   AF-A0A1B6FTA2-F1
#
_cell.length_a   1.000
_cell.length_b   1.000
_cell.length_c   1.000
_cell.angle_alpha   90.00
_cell.angle_beta   90.00
_cell.angle_gamma   90.00
#
_symmetry.space_group_name_H-M   'P 1'
#
loop_
_entity.id
_entity.type
_entity.pdbx_description
1 polymer ?
#
loop_
_entity_poly.entity_id
_entity_poly.type
_entity_poly.pdbx_seq_one_letter_code
_entity_poly.pdbx_strand_id
1 'polypeptide(L)'
;IQAAMNDINTILGDFVTDEELSKIEKQYHQEKEDKLLKIETTYLYSHCLIRSRYNSDIRKGIKLLEELFKNCPDNRRDYLYYLAIGHARLGDYAISKHYIQSFLQIEPKNMQLQNLEKAVQKKIDEEGFKGLMVMGGAAVVIGSLVTAG
;
A
#
# COMPACT_ATOMS: atom_id res chain seq x y z
N ILE A 1 -5.68 1.45 20.97
CA ILE A 1 -4.41 1.58 20.21
C ILE A 1 -4.24 0.44 19.21
N GLN A 2 -4.46 -0.84 19.57
CA GLN A 2 -4.38 -1.99 18.64
C GLN A 2 -5.35 -1.94 17.44
N ALA A 3 -6.55 -1.35 17.59
CA ALA A 3 -7.57 -1.34 16.54
C ALA A 3 -7.23 -0.43 15.34
N ALA A 4 -6.44 0.63 15.56
CA ALA A 4 -6.03 1.54 14.49
C ALA A 4 -4.99 0.92 13.54
N MET A 5 -4.26 -0.10 14.01
CA MET A 5 -3.25 -0.82 13.21
C MET A 5 -3.86 -1.92 12.33
N ASN A 6 -5.16 -2.22 12.49
CA ASN A 6 -5.85 -3.27 11.73
C ASN A 6 -6.74 -2.73 10.60
N ASP A 7 -6.97 -1.43 10.54
CA ASP A 7 -7.78 -0.84 9.49
C ASP A 7 -6.88 -0.29 8.38
N ILE A 8 -6.92 -0.97 7.23
CA ILE A 8 -6.24 -0.51 6.03
C ILE A 8 -6.63 0.93 5.68
N ASN A 9 -7.86 1.36 5.94
CA ASN A 9 -8.28 2.73 5.64
C ASN A 9 -7.55 3.76 6.53
N THR A 10 -7.13 3.38 7.74
CA THR A 10 -6.32 4.25 8.60
C THR A 10 -4.93 4.44 8.00
N ILE A 11 -4.31 3.37 7.50
CA ILE A 11 -2.98 3.42 6.86
C ILE A 11 -3.04 4.19 5.53
N LEU A 12 -4.12 3.99 4.75
CA LEU A 12 -4.33 4.69 3.49
C LEU A 12 -4.76 6.16 3.68
N GLY A 13 -5.28 6.52 4.86
CA GLY A 13 -5.73 7.88 5.19
C GLY A 13 -4.64 8.81 5.73
N ASP A 14 -3.41 8.32 5.95
CA ASP A 14 -2.29 9.12 6.45
C ASP A 14 -1.56 9.87 5.31
N PHE A 15 -1.72 11.18 5.21
CA PHE A 15 -1.12 11.96 4.12
C PHE A 15 0.08 12.78 4.60
N VAL A 16 1.09 12.91 3.73
CA VAL A 16 2.21 13.83 3.94
C VAL A 16 1.71 15.28 3.83
N THR A 17 2.31 16.21 4.57
CA THR A 17 2.00 17.63 4.40
C THR A 17 2.68 18.22 3.17
N ASP A 18 2.11 19.29 2.62
CA ASP A 18 2.67 19.96 1.45
C ASP A 18 4.05 20.57 1.77
N GLU A 19 4.26 21.04 3.01
CA GLU A 19 5.56 21.56 3.45
C GLU A 19 6.65 20.48 3.49
N GLU A 20 6.32 19.30 4.03
CA GLU A 20 7.24 18.17 4.10
C GLU A 20 7.61 17.69 2.70
N LEU A 21 6.61 17.51 1.83
CA LEU A 21 6.81 17.08 0.45
C LEU A 21 7.66 18.08 -0.33
N SER A 22 7.35 19.38 -0.24
CA SER A 22 8.10 20.43 -0.93
C SER A 22 9.56 20.49 -0.47
N LYS A 23 9.82 20.32 0.84
CA LYS A 23 11.17 20.34 1.39
C LYS A 23 12.02 19.20 0.83
N ILE A 24 11.51 17.96 0.89
CA ILE A 24 12.28 16.79 0.43
C ILE A 24 12.41 16.78 -1.11
N GLU A 25 11.40 17.28 -1.82
CA GLU A 25 11.45 17.39 -3.28
C GLU A 25 12.57 18.33 -3.73
N LYS A 26 12.68 19.51 -3.10
CA LYS A 26 13.79 20.45 -3.37
C LYS A 26 15.15 19.79 -3.13
N GLN A 27 15.31 19.10 -2.01
CA GLN A 27 16.56 18.41 -1.69
C GLN A 27 16.88 17.32 -2.73
N TYR A 28 15.90 16.49 -3.10
CA TYR A 28 16.07 15.45 -4.10
C TYR A 28 16.50 16.01 -5.46
N HIS A 29 15.86 17.08 -5.92
CA HIS A 29 16.20 17.70 -7.20
C HIS A 29 17.57 18.36 -7.18
N GLN A 30 17.93 19.03 -6.09
CA GLN A 30 19.26 19.62 -5.93
C GLN A 30 20.36 18.55 -5.94
N GLU A 31 20.23 17.50 -5.11
CA GLU A 31 21.25 16.43 -5.07
C GLU A 31 21.35 15.68 -6.42
N LYS A 32 20.24 15.57 -7.15
CA LYS A 32 20.23 14.98 -8.49
C LYS A 32 20.96 15.85 -9.52
N GLU A 33 20.76 17.17 -9.49
CA GLU A 33 21.46 18.12 -10.35
C GLU A 33 22.97 18.13 -10.07
N ASP A 34 23.33 18.10 -8.78
CA ASP A 34 24.71 18.04 -8.31
C ASP A 34 25.39 16.68 -8.59
N LYS A 35 24.65 15.68 -9.10
CA LYS A 35 25.09 14.28 -9.29
C LYS A 35 25.59 13.61 -8.00
N LEU A 36 25.07 14.05 -6.86
CA LEU A 36 25.38 13.55 -5.52
C LEU A 36 24.15 12.90 -4.86
N LEU A 37 23.21 12.41 -5.68
CA LEU A 37 21.94 11.86 -5.21
C LEU A 37 22.15 10.68 -4.27
N LYS A 38 21.68 10.84 -3.03
CA LYS A 38 21.80 9.82 -1.99
C LYS A 38 20.65 8.83 -2.06
N ILE A 39 20.95 7.59 -1.69
CA ILE A 39 19.95 6.52 -1.49
C ILE A 39 18.91 6.95 -0.45
N GLU A 40 19.37 7.53 0.67
CA GLU A 40 18.51 8.01 1.75
C GLU A 40 17.55 9.11 1.28
N THR A 41 18.03 10.10 0.54
CA THR A 41 17.18 11.16 -0.02
C THR A 41 16.16 10.61 -1.00
N THR A 42 16.57 9.67 -1.86
CA THR A 42 15.67 8.99 -2.81
C THR A 42 14.59 8.22 -2.07
N TYR A 43 14.96 7.51 -1.00
CA TYR A 43 14.03 6.77 -0.15
C TYR A 43 13.04 7.70 0.54
N LEU A 44 13.50 8.76 1.21
CA LEU A 44 12.64 9.72 1.89
C LEU A 44 11.67 10.41 0.91
N TYR A 45 12.16 10.80 -0.27
CA TYR A 45 11.31 11.39 -1.29
C TYR A 45 10.24 10.40 -1.78
N SER A 46 10.62 9.15 -2.05
CA SER A 46 9.68 8.11 -2.47
C SER A 46 8.60 7.82 -1.43
N HIS A 47 8.96 7.83 -0.14
CA HIS A 47 8.04 7.65 0.97
C HIS A 47 7.03 8.80 1.06
N CYS A 48 7.49 10.06 0.93
CA CYS A 48 6.60 11.22 0.87
C CYS A 48 5.66 11.16 -0.34
N LEU A 49 6.17 10.79 -1.52
CA LEU A 49 5.36 10.66 -2.74
C LEU A 49 4.25 9.60 -2.61
N ILE A 50 4.53 8.44 -2.00
CA ILE A 50 3.51 7.42 -1.73
C ILE A 50 2.42 7.94 -0.78
N ARG A 51 2.80 8.84 0.14
CA ARG A 51 1.88 9.48 1.07
C ARG A 51 1.14 10.69 0.48
N SER A 52 1.36 11.02 -0.80
CA SER A 52 0.64 12.10 -1.52
C SER A 52 -0.84 11.74 -1.75
N ARG A 53 -1.66 12.77 -1.99
CA ARG A 53 -3.07 12.64 -2.40
C ARG A 53 -3.21 12.39 -3.91
N TYR A 54 -2.15 12.58 -4.68
CA TYR A 54 -2.18 12.48 -6.14
C TYR A 54 -1.66 11.13 -6.62
N ASN A 55 -2.45 10.41 -7.43
CA ASN A 55 -2.04 9.11 -7.97
C ASN A 55 -0.77 9.19 -8.84
N SER A 56 -0.49 10.33 -9.47
CA SER A 56 0.75 10.57 -10.22
C SER A 56 2.00 10.49 -9.32
N ASP A 57 1.91 11.09 -8.14
CA ASP A 57 2.99 11.12 -7.16
C ASP A 57 3.22 9.73 -6.59
N ILE A 58 2.13 9.02 -6.25
CA ILE A 58 2.20 7.67 -5.73
C ILE A 58 2.91 6.75 -6.74
N ARG A 59 2.54 6.81 -8.03
CA ARG A 59 3.22 6.04 -9.09
C ARG A 59 4.69 6.41 -9.22
N LYS A 60 5.05 7.69 -9.12
CA LYS A 60 6.45 8.15 -9.12
C LYS A 60 7.22 7.59 -7.92
N GLY A 61 6.63 7.63 -6.72
CA GLY A 61 7.21 7.08 -5.50
C GLY A 61 7.45 5.58 -5.57
N ILE A 62 6.47 4.82 -6.08
CA ILE A 62 6.61 3.36 -6.33
C ILE A 62 7.80 3.09 -7.25
N LYS A 63 7.89 3.79 -8.39
CA LYS A 63 8.99 3.60 -9.34
C LYS A 63 10.37 3.84 -8.71
N LEU A 64 10.51 4.91 -7.92
CA LEU A 64 11.75 5.20 -7.20
C LEU A 64 12.11 4.09 -6.21
N LEU A 65 11.12 3.54 -5.48
CA LEU A 65 11.34 2.43 -4.56
C LEU A 65 11.69 1.12 -5.27
N GLU A 66 11.10 0.84 -6.42
CA GLU A 66 11.48 -0.33 -7.23
C GLU A 66 12.93 -0.23 -7.73
N GLU A 67 13.37 0.97 -8.11
CA GLU A 67 14.76 1.22 -8.47
C GLU A 67 15.70 1.02 -7.27
N LEU A 68 15.33 1.51 -6.08
CA LEU A 68 16.08 1.26 -4.86
C LEU A 68 16.11 -0.23 -4.49
N PHE A 69 14.98 -0.93 -4.58
CA PHE A 69 14.88 -2.35 -4.27
C PHE A 69 15.77 -3.22 -5.16
N LYS A 70 15.92 -2.86 -6.43
CA LYS A 70 16.78 -3.57 -7.39
C LYS A 70 18.26 -3.31 -7.13
N ASN A 71 18.63 -2.07 -6.77
CA ASN A 71 20.02 -1.63 -6.70
C ASN A 71 20.63 -1.68 -5.29
N CYS A 72 19.81 -1.66 -4.23
CA CYS A 72 20.25 -1.54 -2.83
C CYS A 72 19.61 -2.65 -1.97
N PRO A 73 20.31 -3.73 -1.64
CA PRO A 73 19.72 -4.85 -0.89
C PRO A 73 19.54 -4.57 0.61
N ASP A 74 20.23 -3.56 1.17
CA ASP A 74 20.39 -3.41 2.62
C ASP A 74 19.09 -3.06 3.37
N ASN A 75 18.04 -2.58 2.68
CA ASN A 75 16.76 -2.20 3.30
C ASN A 75 15.53 -2.82 2.59
N ARG A 76 15.67 -4.05 2.07
CA ARG A 76 14.58 -4.73 1.33
C ARG A 76 13.24 -4.78 2.08
N ARG A 77 13.25 -4.97 3.40
CA ARG A 77 12.03 -5.03 4.22
C ARG A 77 11.23 -3.72 4.12
N ASP A 78 11.89 -2.58 4.34
CA ASP A 78 11.24 -1.28 4.29
C ASP A 78 10.68 -0.98 2.89
N TYR A 79 11.44 -1.35 1.85
CA TYR A 79 10.99 -1.18 0.47
C TYR A 79 9.76 -2.03 0.16
N LEU A 80 9.73 -3.31 0.56
CA LEU A 80 8.57 -4.19 0.40
C LEU A 80 7.33 -3.62 1.10
N TYR A 81 7.51 -3.09 2.32
CA TYR A 81 6.42 -2.47 3.07
C TYR A 81 5.85 -1.26 2.33
N TYR A 82 6.68 -0.32 1.90
CA TYR A 82 6.18 0.88 1.21
C TYR A 82 5.64 0.59 -0.20
N LEU A 83 6.21 -0.39 -0.92
CA LEU A 83 5.64 -0.87 -2.19
C LEU A 83 4.24 -1.46 -1.98
N ALA A 84 4.03 -2.24 -0.92
CA ALA A 84 2.70 -2.73 -0.57
C ALA A 84 1.70 -1.60 -0.31
N ILE A 85 2.11 -0.58 0.46
CA ILE A 85 1.25 0.59 0.74
C ILE A 85 0.96 1.40 -0.53
N GLY A 86 1.97 1.66 -1.36
CA GLY A 86 1.81 2.41 -2.62
C GLY A 86 0.79 1.75 -3.55
N HIS A 87 0.90 0.44 -3.76
CA HIS A 87 -0.08 -0.29 -4.57
C HIS A 87 -1.47 -0.34 -3.94
N ALA A 88 -1.58 -0.52 -2.62
CA ALA A 88 -2.88 -0.48 -1.94
C ALA A 88 -3.58 0.89 -2.08
N ARG A 89 -2.81 1.98 -2.11
CA ARG A 89 -3.36 3.33 -2.35
C ARG A 89 -3.86 3.56 -3.76
N LEU A 90 -3.24 2.91 -4.75
CA LEU A 90 -3.69 2.93 -6.14
C LEU A 90 -4.89 2.01 -6.41
N GLY A 91 -5.32 1.21 -5.41
CA GLY A 91 -6.33 0.17 -5.58
C GLY A 91 -5.79 -1.13 -6.16
N ASP A 92 -4.47 -1.25 -6.36
CA ASP A 92 -3.81 -2.45 -6.87
C ASP A 92 -3.62 -3.50 -5.76
N TYR A 93 -4.72 -3.92 -5.11
CA TYR A 93 -4.67 -4.76 -3.92
C TYR A 93 -4.01 -6.12 -4.14
N ALA A 94 -4.13 -6.71 -5.34
CA ALA A 94 -3.45 -7.95 -5.68
C ALA A 94 -1.92 -7.81 -5.66
N ILE A 95 -1.39 -6.69 -6.19
CA ILE A 95 0.04 -6.39 -6.20
C ILE A 95 0.50 -6.07 -4.77
N SER A 96 -0.30 -5.29 -4.03
CA SER A 96 -0.05 -5.01 -2.62
C SER A 96 0.11 -6.30 -1.80
N LYS A 97 -0.81 -7.26 -1.96
CA LYS A 97 -0.77 -8.56 -1.29
C LYS A 97 0.52 -9.32 -1.60
N HIS A 98 0.95 -9.31 -2.86
CA HIS A 98 2.19 -9.99 -3.27
C HIS A 98 3.42 -9.43 -2.53
N TYR A 99 3.53 -8.11 -2.39
CA TYR A 99 4.60 -7.48 -1.62
C TYR A 99 4.54 -7.80 -0.13
N ILE A 100 3.34 -7.83 0.47
CA ILE A 100 3.14 -8.22 1.87
C ILE A 100 3.59 -9.67 2.10
N GLN A 101 3.22 -10.59 1.22
CA GLN A 101 3.62 -11.99 1.32
C GLN A 101 5.13 -12.16 1.19
N SER A 102 5.76 -11.40 0.30
CA SER A 102 7.23 -11.36 0.16
C SER A 102 7.89 -10.85 1.43
N PHE A 103 7.31 -9.85 2.12
CA PHE A 103 7.78 -9.41 3.43
C PHE A 103 7.63 -10.53 4.48
N LEU A 104 6.47 -11.19 4.53
CA LEU A 104 6.19 -12.26 5.50
C LEU A 104 7.07 -13.50 5.31
N GLN A 105 7.65 -13.72 4.12
CA GLN A 105 8.68 -14.75 3.95
C GLN A 105 9.97 -14.44 4.75
N ILE A 106 10.26 -13.15 4.95
CA ILE A 106 11.41 -12.67 5.73
C ILE A 106 11.06 -12.64 7.23
N GLU A 107 9.87 -12.15 7.57
CA GLU A 107 9.38 -12.08 8.96
C GLU A 107 8.02 -12.75 9.16
N PRO A 108 7.96 -14.09 9.21
CA PRO A 108 6.69 -14.82 9.26
C PRO A 108 5.83 -14.51 10.50
N LYS A 109 6.46 -14.07 11.60
CA LYS A 109 5.79 -13.77 12.88
C LYS A 109 5.34 -12.31 13.02
N ASN A 110 5.47 -11.51 11.96
CA ASN A 110 5.08 -10.11 11.99
C ASN A 110 3.54 -9.97 11.96
N MET A 111 2.93 -9.87 13.14
CA MET A 111 1.47 -9.78 13.30
C MET A 111 0.87 -8.57 12.59
N GLN A 112 1.62 -7.47 12.46
CA GLN A 112 1.15 -6.27 11.78
C GLN A 112 0.99 -6.53 10.29
N LEU A 113 2.00 -7.14 9.64
CA LEU A 113 1.90 -7.50 8.22
C LEU A 113 0.85 -8.59 7.97
N GLN A 114 0.69 -9.56 8.88
CA GLN A 114 -0.38 -10.56 8.75
C GLN A 114 -1.77 -9.92 8.82
N ASN A 115 -1.97 -8.93 9.67
CA ASN A 115 -3.23 -8.19 9.75
C ASN A 115 -3.45 -7.32 8.51
N LEU A 116 -2.40 -6.69 7.99
CA LEU A 116 -2.45 -5.96 6.72
C LEU A 116 -2.80 -6.88 5.55
N GLU A 117 -2.22 -8.08 5.47
CA GLU A 117 -2.55 -9.07 4.44
C GLU A 117 -4.04 -9.42 4.47
N LYS A 118 -4.60 -9.67 5.65
CA LYS A 118 -6.03 -9.95 5.83
C LYS A 118 -6.91 -8.77 5.40
N ALA A 119 -6.50 -7.54 5.74
CA ALA A 119 -7.24 -6.35 5.37
C ALA A 119 -7.20 -6.09 3.85
N VAL A 120 -6.05 -6.29 3.21
CA VAL A 120 -5.90 -6.23 1.74
C VAL A 120 -6.72 -7.33 1.07
N GLN A 121 -6.70 -8.57 1.59
CA GLN A 121 -7.50 -9.66 1.05
C GLN A 121 -8.99 -9.33 1.07
N LYS A 122 -9.49 -8.76 2.17
CA LYS A 122 -10.89 -8.33 2.26
C LYS A 122 -11.25 -7.30 1.17
N LYS A 123 -10.36 -6.36 0.84
CA LYS A 123 -10.57 -5.40 -0.26
C LYS A 123 -10.64 -6.09 -1.62
N ILE A 124 -9.79 -7.08 -1.88
CA ILE A 124 -9.83 -7.89 -3.11
C ILE A 124 -11.19 -8.61 -3.21
N ASP A 125 -11.65 -9.23 -2.13
CA ASP A 125 -12.93 -9.95 -2.10
C ASP A 125 -14.13 -9.00 -2.31
N GLU A 126 -14.11 -7.82 -1.69
CA GLU A 126 -15.13 -6.78 -1.87
C GLU A 126 -15.20 -6.26 -3.32
N GLU A 127 -14.06 -6.08 -3.98
CA GLU A 127 -14.02 -5.65 -5.39
C GLU A 127 -14.42 -6.77 -6.36
N GLY A 128 -13.99 -8.00 -6.10
CA GLY A 128 -14.42 -9.18 -6.86
C GLY A 128 -15.92 -9.44 -6.74
N PHE A 129 -16.51 -9.20 -5.56
CA PHE A 129 -17.95 -9.33 -5.32
C PHE A 129 -18.78 -8.28 -6.08
N LYS A 130 -18.27 -7.04 -6.20
CA LYS A 130 -18.89 -6.00 -7.04
C LYS A 130 -18.92 -6.40 -8.52
N GLY A 131 -17.89 -7.12 -9.01
CA GLY A 131 -17.84 -7.64 -10.37
C GLY A 131 -18.83 -8.78 -10.64
N LEU A 132 -19.11 -9.62 -9.64
CA LEU A 132 -20.05 -10.74 -9.78
C LEU A 132 -21.53 -10.32 -9.69
N MET A 133 -21.82 -9.22 -9.00
CA MET A 133 -23.20 -8.70 -8.85
C MET A 133 -23.77 -8.09 -10.14
N VAL A 134 -22.92 -7.81 -11.14
CA VAL A 134 -23.35 -7.21 -12.42
C VAL A 134 -23.84 -8.25 -13.44
N MET A 135 -23.66 -9.56 -13.20
CA MET A 135 -23.98 -10.59 -14.21
C MET A 135 -24.95 -11.70 -13.77
N GLY A 136 -25.64 -11.56 -12.64
CA GLY A 136 -26.58 -12.59 -12.19
C GLY A 136 -27.78 -12.02 -11.47
N GLY A 137 -28.93 -11.95 -12.15
CA GLY A 137 -30.24 -11.71 -11.54
C GLY A 137 -30.71 -12.87 -10.64
N ALA A 138 -29.93 -13.24 -9.63
CA ALA A 138 -30.31 -14.22 -8.61
C ALA A 138 -30.14 -13.59 -7.23
N ALA A 139 -31.28 -13.25 -6.61
CA ALA A 139 -31.39 -12.82 -5.23
C ALA A 139 -30.73 -13.84 -4.29
N VAL A 140 -29.86 -13.39 -3.38
CA VAL A 140 -29.56 -14.16 -2.18
C VAL A 140 -30.79 -14.06 -1.29
N VAL A 141 -31.63 -15.09 -1.34
CA VAL A 141 -32.72 -15.32 -0.41
C VAL A 141 -32.09 -15.60 0.95
N ILE A 142 -32.14 -14.62 1.85
CA ILE A 142 -31.85 -14.88 3.27
C ILE A 142 -32.96 -15.79 3.78
N GLY A 143 -32.57 -17.02 4.11
CA GLY A 143 -33.46 -18.14 4.39
C GLY A 143 -34.41 -17.90 5.57
N SER A 144 -35.69 -18.12 5.28
CA SER A 144 -36.69 -18.84 6.08
C SER A 144 -36.49 -18.91 7.60
N LEU A 145 -37.22 -18.08 8.33
CA LEU A 145 -37.75 -18.47 9.65
C LEU A 145 -39.05 -19.28 9.43
N VAL A 146 -38.87 -20.61 9.41
CA VAL A 146 -39.77 -21.67 9.94
C VAL A 146 -40.61 -21.17 11.15
N THR A 147 -41.86 -21.54 11.44
CA THR A 147 -42.86 -22.50 10.96
C THR A 147 -44.18 -22.12 11.65
N ALA A 148 -45.33 -22.27 10.99
CA ALA A 148 -46.64 -22.19 11.64
C ALA A 148 -46.84 -23.42 12.54
N GLY A 149 -47.13 -23.19 13.83
CA GLY A 149 -47.50 -24.19 14.83
C GLY A 149 -48.12 -23.51 16.03
#